data_AF-A0A2H6AG20-F1
#
_entry.id   AF-A0A2H6AG20-F1
#
_cell.length_a   1.000
_cell.length_b   1.000
_cell.length_c   1.000
_cell.angle_alpha   90.00
_cell.angle_beta   90.00
_cell.angle_gamma   90.00
#
_symmetry.space_group_name_H-M   'P 1'
#
loop_
_entity.id
_entity.type
_entity.pdbx_description
1 polymer ?
#
loop_
_entity_poly.entity_id
_entity_poly.type
_entity_poly.pdbx_seq_one_letter_code
_entity_poly.pdbx_strand_id
1 'polypeptide(L)' 'MILEVKGFETEQNRQKETAARHWVRAVNYHGELGCWVFCLCKEPRSFAKAIRQAVAIL' A
#
# COMPACT_ATOMS: atom_id res chain seq x y z
N MET A 1 -1.57 8.04 0.24
CA MET A 1 -1.65 6.59 0.58
C MET A 1 -2.15 5.82 -0.62
N ILE A 2 -1.61 4.62 -0.87
CA ILE A 2 -2.14 3.67 -1.86
C ILE A 2 -2.65 2.43 -1.12
N LEU A 3 -3.89 2.01 -1.38
CA LEU A 3 -4.48 0.78 -0.84
C LEU A 3 -4.77 -0.20 -1.98
N GLU A 4 -4.23 -1.41 -1.88
CA GLU A 4 -4.60 -2.52 -2.76
C GLU A 4 -5.37 -3.56 -1.94
N VAL A 5 -6.59 -3.91 -2.39
CA VAL A 5 -7.40 -4.96 -1.76
C VAL A 5 -7.49 -6.16 -2.70
N LYS A 6 -7.09 -7.34 -2.24
CA LYS A 6 -7.15 -8.60 -3.00
C LYS A 6 -8.06 -9.59 -2.28
N GLY A 7 -8.93 -10.27 -3.04
CA GLY A 7 -9.78 -11.36 -2.53
C GLY A 7 -9.30 -12.76 -2.89
N PHE A 8 -8.31 -12.88 -3.81
CA PHE A 8 -7.71 -14.14 -4.23
C PHE A 8 -6.28 -13.88 -4.74
N GLU A 9 -5.28 -14.62 -4.24
CA GLU A 9 -3.87 -14.47 -4.65
C GLU A 9 -3.56 -15.39 -5.85
N THR A 10 -3.16 -14.79 -6.96
CA THR A 10 -2.37 -15.48 -8.00
C THR A 10 -0.99 -14.83 -8.09
N GLU A 11 0.03 -15.66 -8.34
CA GLU A 11 1.47 -15.30 -8.39
C GLU A 11 1.79 -14.10 -9.32
N GLN A 12 0.88 -13.77 -10.23
CA GLN A 12 0.98 -12.66 -11.19
C GLN A 12 0.92 -11.25 -10.57
N ASN A 13 0.88 -11.14 -9.24
CA ASN A 13 0.60 -9.89 -8.53
C ASN A 13 1.83 -9.13 -7.99
N ARG A 14 3.06 -9.68 -8.10
CA ARG A 14 4.27 -9.05 -7.56
C ARG A 14 4.71 -7.76 -8.28
N GLN A 15 4.40 -7.65 -9.58
CA GLN A 15 4.82 -6.49 -10.38
C GLN A 15 4.07 -5.22 -9.99
N LYS A 16 2.75 -5.31 -9.79
CA LYS A 16 1.91 -4.18 -9.37
C LYS A 16 2.31 -3.67 -7.98
N GLU A 17 2.57 -4.59 -7.06
CA GLU A 17 3.04 -4.24 -5.72
C GLU A 17 4.39 -3.52 -5.76
N THR A 18 5.35 -4.04 -6.53
CA THR A 18 6.68 -3.42 -6.67
C THR A 18 6.59 -1.99 -7.22
N ALA A 19 5.77 -1.79 -8.26
CA ALA A 19 5.56 -0.47 -8.83
C ALA A 19 4.96 0.50 -7.79
N ALA A 20 3.91 0.10 -7.07
CA ALA A 20 3.29 0.94 -6.04
C ALA A 20 4.27 1.32 -4.92
N ARG A 21 5.14 0.39 -4.50
CA ARG A 21 6.19 0.67 -3.52
C ARG A 21 7.22 1.69 -4.04
N HIS A 22 7.61 1.61 -5.31
CA HIS A 22 8.52 2.60 -5.91
C HIS A 22 7.89 3.99 -5.98
N TRP A 23 6.61 4.09 -6.35
CA TRP A 23 5.89 5.36 -6.37
C TRP A 23 5.83 6.01 -4.98
N VAL A 24 5.45 5.25 -3.95
CA VAL A 24 5.42 5.78 -2.57
C VAL A 24 6.79 6.27 -2.13
N ARG A 25 7.86 5.55 -2.44
CA ARG A 25 9.23 5.99 -2.14
C ARG A 25 9.60 7.29 -2.87
N ALA A 26 9.29 7.39 -4.16
CA ALA A 26 9.60 8.58 -4.95
C ALA A 26 8.85 9.82 -4.43
N VAL A 27 7.56 9.68 -4.11
CA VAL A 27 6.74 10.76 -3.55
C VAL A 27 7.27 11.20 -2.18
N ASN A 28 7.60 10.25 -1.30
CA ASN A 28 8.15 10.57 0.02
C ASN A 28 9.55 11.18 -0.06
N TYR A 29 10.36 10.77 -1.04
CA TYR A 29 11.67 11.37 -1.29
C TYR A 29 11.55 12.83 -1.75
N HIS A 30 10.55 13.14 -2.59
CA HIS A 30 10.26 14.51 -3.03
C HIS A 30 9.81 15.41 -1.87
N GLY A 31 9.06 14.87 -0.90
CA GLY A 31 8.80 15.51 0.39
C GLY A 31 7.72 16.60 0.41
N GLU A 32 7.29 17.14 -0.73
CA GLU A 32 6.29 18.22 -0.80
C GLU A 32 4.82 17.74 -0.75
N LEU A 33 4.59 16.42 -0.86
CA LEU A 33 3.24 15.83 -0.99
C LEU A 33 2.78 15.06 0.25
N GLY A 34 3.41 15.35 1.40
CA GLY A 34 3.19 14.65 2.66
C GLY A 34 3.71 13.20 2.67
N CYS A 35 3.45 12.46 3.74
CA CYS A 35 3.88 11.08 3.88
C CYS A 35 2.85 10.10 3.29
N TRP A 36 3.32 9.28 2.36
CA TRP A 36 2.54 8.22 1.73
C TRP A 36 2.95 6.86 2.29
N VAL A 37 1.96 5.99 2.47
CA VAL A 37 2.14 4.58 2.76
C VAL A 37 1.45 3.72 1.69
N PHE A 38 2.05 2.57 1.38
CA PHE A 38 1.42 1.51 0.60
C PHE A 38 0.86 0.45 1.55
N CYS A 39 -0.44 0.17 1.45
CA CYS A 39 -1.15 -0.83 2.26
C CYS A 39 -1.71 -1.93 1.36
N LEU A 40 -1.32 -3.19 1.61
CA LEU A 40 -1.89 -4.36 0.96
C LEU A 40 -2.88 -5.06 1.91
N CYS A 41 -4.13 -5.17 1.50
CA CYS A 41 -5.19 -5.84 2.24
C CYS A 41 -5.57 -7.14 1.51
N LYS A 42 -5.14 -8.29 2.04
CA LYS A 42 -5.42 -9.61 1.46
C LYS A 42 -6.79 -10.20 1.83
N GLU A 43 -7.43 -9.64 2.85
CA GLU A 43 -8.76 -10.04 3.30
C GLU A 43 -9.65 -8.81 3.23
N PRO A 44 -10.53 -8.68 2.22
CA PRO A 44 -11.32 -7.47 2.00
C PRO A 44 -12.08 -7.02 3.26
N ARG A 45 -12.55 -7.95 4.08
CA ARG A 45 -13.28 -7.65 5.33
C ARG A 45 -12.41 -7.00 6.40
N SER A 46 -11.09 -7.10 6.28
CA SER A 46 -10.11 -6.58 7.24
C SER A 46 -9.52 -5.21 6.85
N PHE A 47 -10.04 -4.54 5.82
CA PHE A 47 -9.43 -3.31 5.29
C PHE A 47 -9.27 -2.19 6.33
N ALA A 48 -10.25 -1.99 7.21
CA ALA A 48 -10.17 -0.96 8.23
C ALA A 48 -9.02 -1.21 9.22
N LYS A 49 -8.76 -2.48 9.57
CA LYS A 49 -7.61 -2.87 10.39
C LYS A 49 -6.30 -2.63 9.65
N ALA A 50 -6.22 -3.05 8.38
CA ALA A 50 -5.04 -2.88 7.56
C ALA A 50 -4.63 -1.40 7.40
N ILE A 51 -5.60 -0.52 7.14
CA ILE A 51 -5.35 0.93 7.03
C ILE A 51 -4.83 1.48 8.35
N ARG A 52 -5.47 1.18 9.48
CA ARG A 52 -5.02 1.66 10.80
C ARG A 52 -3.57 1.24 11.09
N GLN A 53 -3.23 -0.01 10.79
CA GLN A 53 -1.87 -0.52 10.97
C GLN A 53 -0.87 0.18 10.03
N ALA A 54 -1.24 0.41 8.77
CA ALA A 54 -0.38 1.07 7.79
C ALA A 54 -0.15 2.56 8.10
N VAL A 55 -1.13 3.25 8.67
CA VAL A 55 -0.97 4.67 9.05
C VAL A 55 -0.21 4.81 10.37
N ALA A 56 -0.32 3.85 11.30
CA ALA A 56 0.38 3.90 12.58
C ALA A 56 1.92 3.80 12.49
N ILE A 57 2.46 3.48 11.31
CA ILE A 57 3.90 3.36 11.03
C ILE A 57 4.46 4.54 10.21
N LEU A 58 3.62 5.54 9.90
CA LEU A 58 4.04 6.83 9.32
C LEU A 58 4.48 7.77 10.44
#